data_AF-A0A2T4C4H5-F1
#
_entry.id   AF-A0A2T4C4H5-F1
#
_cell.length_a   1.000
_cell.length_b   1.000
_cell.length_c   1.000
_cell.angle_alpha   90.00
_cell.angle_beta   90.00
_cell.angle_gamma   90.00
#
_symmetry.space_group_name_H-M   'P 1'
#
loop_
_entity.id
_entity.type
_entity.pdbx_description
1 polymer ?
#
loop_
_entity_poly.entity_id
_entity_poly.type
_entity_poly.pdbx_seq_one_letter_code
_entity_poly.pdbx_strand_id
1 'polypeptide(L)'
;MSGSGTAGRQVVQRVDSPPGLEVSTHAQVGQGLEVFGDDGLQVVNFGLDSIGGDPKGEAQIKETERKAARKKLWLIITGIVSLLVIVAAVVGGVVASRHRHTSSSAGSQASSTPSPSSIPSKPPSSPNDADARSGIGVTGWWTGSSSFNIRLVYRGQDGDLRVMGYHSGDGNWSRLATLEDTKAKRGTPIAASSFNVPVFYFTPVTSTNNYMQSEIFYLNDQDELQEWVFREQDTNSSSAQTHNGSGIMSSKGWKAGSNSRLASYWPSLIYQDGDNLMQEAYCANLTWSQEKVGLKSHEGSVFAEIPYSVNAAASGGERIIYQSDDRKLLVMKRNNLTDELSADAPAFTIPTGAPMGAFTVPRDSDKSNVAMNTYILWQGNTGALQMTWEDDSTGWRTSSTPASLGRLDNGTDIACLTPTIWSVTSLQSSYGMARCYYLVNGHIREVHYDGSNWSVIGNVQLD
;
A
#
# COMPACT_ATOMS: atom_id res chain seq x y z
N MET A 1 -78.70 -53.91 -4.63
CA MET A 1 -77.43 -54.40 -4.04
C MET A 1 -76.66 -53.16 -3.60
N SER A 2 -76.86 -52.71 -2.36
CA SER A 2 -75.99 -52.91 -1.16
C SER A 2 -74.62 -52.20 -1.35
N GLY A 3 -74.11 -51.28 -0.53
CA GLY A 3 -74.49 -50.62 0.74
C GLY A 3 -73.63 -49.32 0.85
N SER A 4 -74.08 -48.24 1.49
CA SER A 4 -73.97 -47.91 2.93
C SER A 4 -72.56 -48.05 3.54
N GLY A 5 -71.94 -46.92 3.91
CA GLY A 5 -70.69 -46.87 4.67
C GLY A 5 -70.43 -45.48 5.26
N THR A 6 -70.70 -45.35 6.55
CA THR A 6 -70.81 -44.14 7.38
C THR A 6 -69.48 -43.69 8.01
N ALA A 7 -69.53 -42.46 8.51
CA ALA A 7 -68.56 -41.69 9.29
C ALA A 7 -67.77 -42.40 10.40
N GLY A 8 -66.56 -41.85 10.67
CA GLY A 8 -65.84 -41.98 11.93
C GLY A 8 -64.97 -40.75 12.20
N ARG A 9 -65.42 -39.91 13.14
CA ARG A 9 -64.64 -38.79 13.73
C ARG A 9 -64.51 -39.09 15.23
N GLN A 10 -63.30 -39.16 15.75
CA GLN A 10 -63.03 -38.93 17.17
C GLN A 10 -61.66 -38.26 17.36
N VAL A 11 -61.58 -37.48 18.43
CA VAL A 11 -60.66 -36.37 18.70
C VAL A 11 -60.05 -36.61 20.11
N VAL A 12 -58.92 -35.95 20.42
CA VAL A 12 -58.39 -35.57 21.77
C VAL A 12 -57.52 -36.67 22.45
N GLN A 13 -56.30 -36.49 23.01
CA GLN A 13 -55.41 -35.37 23.41
C GLN A 13 -53.96 -35.86 23.74
N ARG A 14 -52.94 -34.99 23.51
CA ARG A 14 -51.80 -34.53 24.39
C ARG A 14 -50.96 -35.53 25.25
N VAL A 15 -49.65 -35.40 25.55
CA VAL A 15 -48.51 -34.44 25.47
C VAL A 15 -47.21 -35.28 25.56
N ASP A 16 -46.11 -34.93 24.85
CA ASP A 16 -44.75 -34.78 25.41
C ASP A 16 -43.72 -34.30 24.37
N SER A 17 -42.79 -33.49 24.87
CA SER A 17 -41.95 -32.45 24.24
C SER A 17 -40.80 -32.92 23.32
N PRO A 18 -40.14 -32.01 22.55
CA PRO A 18 -39.30 -32.34 21.39
C PRO A 18 -37.80 -32.37 21.70
N PRO A 19 -36.98 -32.93 20.79
CA PRO A 19 -35.62 -32.42 20.62
C PRO A 19 -35.25 -32.15 19.15
N GLY A 20 -34.43 -31.12 18.94
CA GLY A 20 -33.52 -31.05 17.80
C GLY A 20 -33.86 -30.04 16.71
N LEU A 21 -33.93 -28.75 17.05
CA LEU A 21 -33.72 -27.69 16.07
C LEU A 21 -32.20 -27.64 15.80
N GLU A 22 -31.73 -28.22 14.70
CA GLU A 22 -30.38 -27.98 14.21
C GLU A 22 -30.31 -26.52 13.72
N VAL A 23 -29.58 -25.71 14.47
CA VAL A 23 -29.24 -24.34 14.12
C VAL A 23 -28.19 -24.42 13.00
N SER A 24 -28.65 -24.29 11.76
CA SER A 24 -27.79 -23.92 10.64
C SER A 24 -27.36 -22.46 10.85
N THR A 25 -26.12 -22.24 11.29
CA THR A 25 -25.49 -20.92 11.34
C THR A 25 -25.01 -20.51 9.96
N HIS A 26 -25.95 -20.37 9.01
CA HIS A 26 -25.76 -19.46 7.87
C HIS A 26 -26.32 -18.10 8.28
N ALA A 27 -25.56 -17.38 9.09
CA ALA A 27 -25.78 -15.95 9.23
C ALA A 27 -25.27 -15.29 7.94
N GLN A 28 -26.19 -15.01 7.02
CA GLN A 28 -25.99 -13.93 6.07
C GLN A 28 -25.66 -12.68 6.88
N VAL A 29 -24.39 -12.27 6.82
CA VAL A 29 -23.93 -11.01 7.39
C VAL A 29 -24.68 -9.92 6.64
N GLY A 30 -25.73 -9.41 7.29
CA GLY A 30 -26.48 -8.26 6.82
C GLY A 30 -25.51 -7.10 6.60
N GLN A 31 -25.68 -6.45 5.46
CA GLN A 31 -24.97 -5.24 5.07
C GLN A 31 -25.03 -4.22 6.22
N GLY A 32 -23.90 -4.05 6.91
CA GLY A 32 -23.69 -2.99 7.89
C GLY A 32 -23.40 -1.68 7.16
N LEU A 33 -24.37 -1.18 6.40
CA LEU A 33 -24.41 0.21 5.99
C LEU A 33 -25.22 0.94 7.07
N GLU A 34 -24.56 1.43 8.12
CA GLU A 34 -25.20 2.39 9.01
C GLU A 34 -25.56 3.61 8.16
N VAL A 35 -26.86 3.88 8.04
CA VAL A 35 -27.40 5.03 7.33
C VAL A 35 -26.95 6.28 8.09
N PHE A 36 -25.86 6.90 7.65
CA PHE A 36 -25.53 8.26 8.06
C PHE A 36 -26.58 9.18 7.42
N GLY A 37 -27.25 9.98 8.27
CA GLY A 37 -28.31 10.88 7.85
C GLY A 37 -27.86 11.81 6.73
N ASP A 38 -28.67 11.84 5.67
CA ASP A 38 -28.49 12.64 4.47
C ASP A 38 -28.85 14.11 4.76
N ASP A 39 -27.98 14.79 5.51
CA ASP A 39 -28.03 16.25 5.64
C ASP A 39 -27.12 16.84 4.55
N GLY A 40 -27.75 17.36 3.51
CA GLY A 40 -27.10 17.86 2.29
C GLY A 40 -25.87 18.73 2.57
N LEU A 41 -24.69 18.19 2.23
CA LEU A 41 -23.44 18.92 2.24
C LEU A 41 -23.42 19.87 1.04
N GLN A 42 -23.57 21.17 1.31
CA GLN A 42 -23.08 22.19 0.40
C GLN A 42 -21.55 22.11 0.38
N VAL A 43 -20.99 22.21 -0.82
CA VAL A 43 -19.56 22.39 -1.07
C VAL A 43 -19.09 23.62 -0.30
N VAL A 44 -18.43 23.40 0.84
CA VAL A 44 -17.74 24.47 1.56
C VAL A 44 -16.47 24.76 0.77
N ASN A 45 -16.51 25.83 -0.03
CA ASN A 45 -15.30 26.44 -0.57
C ASN A 45 -14.32 26.70 0.58
N PHE A 46 -13.09 26.22 0.43
CA PHE A 46 -11.99 26.52 1.34
C PHE A 46 -11.72 28.03 1.34
N GLY A 47 -12.31 28.73 2.31
CA GLY A 47 -11.98 30.11 2.65
C GLY A 47 -10.58 30.18 3.25
N LEU A 48 -9.57 30.25 2.39
CA LEU A 48 -8.21 30.68 2.71
C LEU A 48 -7.95 32.02 2.02
N ASP A 49 -8.75 33.04 2.36
CA ASP A 49 -8.42 34.42 2.03
C ASP A 49 -7.53 35.01 3.12
N SER A 50 -6.28 35.25 2.75
CA SER A 50 -5.38 36.15 3.47
C SER A 50 -5.30 37.49 2.73
N ILE A 51 -5.55 38.56 3.48
CA ILE A 51 -4.96 39.91 3.37
C ILE A 51 -5.57 40.89 2.35
N GLY A 52 -6.09 42.00 2.90
CA GLY A 52 -6.24 43.28 2.20
C GLY A 52 -6.94 44.36 3.04
N GLY A 53 -6.18 45.21 3.76
CA GLY A 53 -6.73 46.41 4.41
C GLY A 53 -5.75 47.08 5.38
N ASP A 54 -5.22 48.23 4.97
CA ASP A 54 -4.00 48.92 5.43
C ASP A 54 -4.29 50.04 6.50
N PRO A 55 -3.40 51.00 6.83
CA PRO A 55 -2.69 51.14 8.11
C PRO A 55 -3.11 52.36 8.97
N LYS A 56 -2.70 52.40 10.26
CA LYS A 56 -2.38 53.65 11.03
C LYS A 56 -2.02 53.38 12.50
N GLY A 57 -0.98 54.07 13.00
CA GLY A 57 -0.86 54.44 14.42
C GLY A 57 0.51 54.21 15.05
N GLU A 58 1.32 55.26 15.07
CA GLU A 58 2.63 55.39 15.72
C GLU A 58 2.61 55.17 17.25
N ALA A 59 3.70 54.63 17.81
CA ALA A 59 4.51 55.32 18.82
C ALA A 59 5.79 54.53 19.17
N GLN A 60 6.92 55.25 19.15
CA GLN A 60 8.25 54.83 19.59
C GLN A 60 8.30 54.45 21.08
N ILE A 61 9.26 53.59 21.47
CA ILE A 61 10.18 53.83 22.61
C ILE A 61 11.49 53.01 22.42
N LYS A 62 12.59 53.77 22.41
CA LYS A 62 14.00 53.51 22.76
C LYS A 62 14.46 52.13 23.27
N GLU A 63 15.44 51.60 22.53
CA GLU A 63 16.81 51.18 22.93
C GLU A 63 17.07 50.61 24.34
N THR A 64 17.57 49.37 24.41
CA THR A 64 18.74 49.04 25.25
C THR A 64 19.54 47.86 24.69
N GLU A 65 20.81 48.10 24.41
CA GLU A 65 21.83 47.12 24.09
C GLU A 65 22.35 46.44 25.38
N ARG A 66 22.54 45.10 25.42
CA ARG A 66 23.54 44.44 26.31
C ARG A 66 23.86 42.98 25.95
N LYS A 67 25.09 42.80 25.44
CA LYS A 67 26.00 41.64 25.44
C LYS A 67 25.54 40.34 26.14
N ALA A 68 25.38 39.26 25.35
CA ALA A 68 25.35 37.87 25.85
C ALA A 68 26.03 36.87 24.87
N ALA A 69 27.28 37.13 24.46
CA ALA A 69 27.98 36.30 23.46
C ALA A 69 29.17 35.48 24.00
N ARG A 70 29.30 35.24 25.31
CA ARG A 70 30.46 34.50 25.88
C ARG A 70 30.16 33.14 26.50
N LYS A 71 28.89 32.69 26.55
CA LYS A 71 28.55 31.37 27.14
C LYS A 71 28.33 30.24 26.12
N LYS A 72 28.12 30.56 24.83
CA LYS A 72 27.89 29.54 23.78
C LYS A 72 29.15 28.88 23.23
N LEU A 73 30.34 29.49 23.40
CA LEU A 73 31.59 28.93 22.91
C LEU A 73 32.10 27.75 23.75
N TRP A 74 31.80 27.72 25.05
CA TRP A 74 32.31 26.68 25.96
C TRP A 74 31.63 25.32 25.73
N LEU A 75 30.35 25.32 25.34
CA LEU A 75 29.61 24.08 25.03
C LEU A 75 30.11 23.39 23.74
N ILE A 76 30.61 24.17 22.78
CA ILE A 76 31.14 23.63 21.51
C ILE A 76 32.47 22.89 21.76
N ILE A 77 33.33 23.43 22.62
CA ILE A 77 34.64 22.83 22.93
C ILE A 77 34.45 21.49 23.66
N THR A 78 33.52 21.42 24.63
CA THR A 78 33.24 20.18 25.37
C THR A 78 32.66 19.08 24.47
N GLY A 79 31.84 19.43 23.47
CA GLY A 79 31.31 18.46 22.51
C GLY A 79 32.39 17.82 21.63
N ILE A 80 33.36 18.62 21.16
CA ILE A 80 34.43 18.13 20.28
C ILE A 80 35.37 17.18 21.04
N VAL A 81 35.71 17.47 22.30
CA VAL A 81 36.55 16.58 23.12
C VAL A 81 35.85 15.26 23.41
N SER A 82 34.55 15.28 23.70
CA SER A 82 33.77 14.05 23.93
C SER A 82 33.70 13.17 22.67
N LEU A 83 33.51 13.78 21.49
CA LEU A 83 33.48 13.06 20.22
C LEU A 83 34.84 12.38 19.91
N LEU A 84 35.96 13.05 20.17
CA LEU A 84 37.29 12.49 19.94
C LEU A 84 37.60 11.28 20.85
N VAL A 85 37.10 11.29 22.10
CA VAL A 85 37.25 10.14 23.02
C VAL A 85 36.43 8.94 22.54
N ILE A 86 35.21 9.16 22.03
CA ILE A 86 34.36 8.09 21.49
C ILE A 86 35.01 7.46 20.25
N VAL A 87 35.53 8.28 19.34
CA VAL A 87 36.20 7.76 18.12
C VAL A 87 37.46 6.97 18.48
N ALA A 88 38.26 7.41 19.46
CA ALA A 88 39.43 6.66 19.93
C ALA A 88 39.04 5.30 20.57
N ALA A 89 37.92 5.24 21.30
CA ALA A 89 37.43 4.00 21.90
C ALA A 89 36.89 3.01 20.85
N VAL A 90 36.21 3.50 19.81
CA VAL A 90 35.66 2.65 18.75
C VAL A 90 36.76 2.11 17.82
N VAL A 91 37.78 2.90 17.51
CA VAL A 91 38.89 2.45 16.66
C VAL A 91 39.81 1.45 17.39
N GLY A 92 39.91 1.53 18.73
CA GLY A 92 40.64 0.53 19.53
C GLY A 92 39.98 -0.85 19.60
N GLY A 93 38.65 -0.93 19.43
CA GLY A 93 37.90 -2.19 19.55
C GLY A 93 37.90 -3.09 18.32
N VAL A 94 38.15 -2.55 17.12
CA VAL A 94 37.95 -3.28 15.84
C VAL A 94 39.21 -3.99 15.33
N VAL A 95 40.38 -3.78 15.95
CA VAL A 95 41.65 -4.41 15.50
C VAL A 95 42.02 -5.68 16.29
N ALA A 96 41.31 -6.03 17.37
CA ALA A 96 41.70 -7.14 18.26
C ALA A 96 41.01 -8.50 18.02
N SER A 97 40.13 -8.64 17.02
CA SER A 97 39.30 -9.85 16.84
C SER A 97 39.43 -10.53 15.48
N ARG A 98 40.67 -10.74 15.01
CA ARG A 98 40.93 -11.75 13.96
C ARG A 98 42.18 -12.55 14.26
N HIS A 99 42.04 -13.57 15.10
CA HIS A 99 42.94 -14.71 15.07
C HIS A 99 42.23 -16.00 15.51
N ARG A 100 42.52 -17.07 14.72
CA ARG A 100 42.36 -18.52 14.95
C ARG A 100 41.00 -19.13 14.58
N HIS A 101 40.98 -19.85 13.46
CA HIS A 101 41.09 -21.31 13.50
C HIS A 101 41.60 -21.84 12.15
N THR A 102 42.79 -22.42 12.15
CA THR A 102 43.33 -23.28 11.10
C THR A 102 43.35 -24.70 11.64
N SER A 103 42.61 -25.61 11.02
CA SER A 103 42.79 -27.05 11.18
C SER A 103 43.02 -27.66 9.80
N SER A 104 44.23 -28.19 9.68
CA SER A 104 44.77 -28.97 8.58
C SER A 104 44.19 -30.38 8.54
N SER A 105 43.77 -30.82 7.36
CA SER A 105 43.73 -32.24 7.01
C SER A 105 43.99 -32.37 5.50
N ALA A 106 45.20 -32.84 5.18
CA ALA A 106 45.57 -33.33 3.86
C ALA A 106 45.15 -34.81 3.73
N GLY A 107 44.58 -35.18 2.59
CA GLY A 107 44.27 -36.56 2.22
C GLY A 107 43.92 -36.63 0.73
N SER A 108 44.67 -37.44 0.00
CA SER A 108 44.85 -37.43 -1.46
C SER A 108 43.74 -38.12 -2.28
N GLN A 109 43.65 -37.68 -3.55
CA GLN A 109 43.29 -38.40 -4.79
C GLN A 109 41.98 -39.22 -4.86
N ALA A 110 41.09 -38.84 -5.79
CA ALA A 110 40.88 -39.56 -7.07
C ALA A 110 39.84 -38.84 -7.95
N SER A 111 40.12 -38.84 -9.25
CA SER A 111 39.25 -38.36 -10.34
C SER A 111 38.01 -39.24 -10.47
N SER A 112 36.82 -38.63 -10.42
CA SER A 112 35.58 -39.24 -10.89
C SER A 112 34.69 -38.19 -11.58
N THR A 113 34.17 -38.61 -12.72
CA THR A 113 33.33 -37.92 -13.68
C THR A 113 32.05 -37.36 -13.04
N PRO A 114 31.59 -36.12 -13.33
CA PRO A 114 30.36 -35.61 -12.77
C PRO A 114 29.15 -36.26 -13.47
N SER A 115 28.49 -37.18 -12.78
CA SER A 115 27.11 -37.56 -13.08
C SER A 115 26.17 -36.39 -12.79
N PRO A 116 25.06 -36.23 -13.54
CA PRO A 116 24.15 -35.11 -13.38
C PRO A 116 23.54 -35.17 -11.98
N SER A 117 23.87 -34.18 -11.14
CA SER A 117 23.24 -34.01 -9.84
C SER A 117 21.76 -33.70 -10.07
N SER A 118 20.91 -34.62 -9.62
CA SER A 118 19.48 -34.39 -9.43
C SER A 118 19.29 -33.06 -8.72
N ILE A 119 18.62 -32.13 -9.40
CA ILE A 119 18.12 -30.88 -8.84
C ILE A 119 17.44 -31.23 -7.50
N PRO A 120 17.80 -30.59 -6.38
CA PRO A 120 17.07 -30.79 -5.13
C PRO A 120 15.61 -30.46 -5.41
N SER A 121 14.74 -31.47 -5.29
CA SER A 121 13.30 -31.30 -5.37
C SER A 121 12.91 -30.18 -4.40
N LYS A 122 12.38 -29.08 -4.96
CA LYS A 122 11.86 -27.94 -4.21
C LYS A 122 11.01 -28.52 -3.06
N PRO A 123 11.27 -28.16 -1.79
CA PRO A 123 10.42 -28.61 -0.70
C PRO A 123 8.96 -28.27 -1.03
N PRO A 124 8.00 -29.11 -0.62
CA PRO A 124 6.59 -28.84 -0.88
C PRO A 124 6.28 -27.43 -0.38
N SER A 125 5.77 -26.58 -1.27
CA SER A 125 5.43 -25.20 -0.94
C SER A 125 4.35 -25.20 0.15
N SER A 126 4.56 -24.40 1.19
CA SER A 126 3.54 -24.18 2.21
C SER A 126 2.31 -23.52 1.56
N PRO A 127 1.08 -23.81 1.98
CA PRO A 127 -0.09 -23.05 1.55
C PRO A 127 0.09 -21.53 1.72
N ASN A 128 0.87 -21.14 2.74
CA ASN A 128 1.14 -19.75 3.09
C ASN A 128 2.18 -19.07 2.19
N ASP A 129 2.91 -19.83 1.38
CA ASP A 129 3.81 -19.27 0.38
C ASP A 129 3.00 -18.46 -0.63
N ALA A 130 3.56 -17.35 -1.11
CA ALA A 130 2.94 -16.60 -2.19
C ALA A 130 2.84 -17.45 -3.45
N ASP A 131 1.72 -17.34 -4.18
CA ASP A 131 1.65 -17.87 -5.55
C ASP A 131 2.75 -17.21 -6.40
N ALA A 132 3.42 -17.98 -7.26
CA ALA A 132 4.54 -17.46 -8.06
C ALA A 132 4.13 -16.36 -9.06
N ARG A 133 2.83 -16.20 -9.32
CA ARG A 133 2.23 -15.13 -10.13
C ARG A 133 1.33 -14.22 -9.31
N SER A 134 1.42 -14.30 -7.98
CA SER A 134 0.60 -13.48 -7.09
C SER A 134 0.85 -12.00 -7.36
N GLY A 135 -0.24 -11.24 -7.58
CA GLY A 135 -0.18 -9.80 -7.41
C GLY A 135 0.15 -9.45 -5.96
N ILE A 136 0.76 -8.29 -5.75
CA ILE A 136 1.03 -7.77 -4.41
C ILE A 136 0.39 -6.39 -4.33
N GLY A 137 -0.48 -6.20 -3.33
CA GLY A 137 -0.99 -4.89 -2.96
C GLY A 137 -0.29 -4.40 -1.69
N VAL A 138 0.02 -3.12 -1.59
CA VAL A 138 0.59 -2.55 -0.37
C VAL A 138 0.01 -1.17 -0.08
N THR A 139 -0.32 -0.94 1.18
CA THR A 139 -0.74 0.37 1.70
C THR A 139 -0.18 0.59 3.10
N GLY A 140 -0.27 1.80 3.62
CA GLY A 140 0.19 2.11 4.97
C GLY A 140 -0.09 3.54 5.39
N TRP A 141 0.20 3.83 6.66
CA TRP A 141 0.00 5.15 7.25
C TRP A 141 1.00 5.39 8.37
N TRP A 142 1.27 6.68 8.63
CA TRP A 142 2.02 7.10 9.81
C TRP A 142 1.14 7.05 11.05
N THR A 143 1.67 6.52 12.15
CA THR A 143 1.06 6.54 13.48
C THR A 143 1.74 7.54 14.42
N GLY A 144 2.88 8.10 14.00
CA GLY A 144 3.59 9.17 14.67
C GLY A 144 4.74 9.69 13.78
N SER A 145 5.61 10.53 14.34
CA SER A 145 6.74 11.11 13.59
C SER A 145 7.81 10.10 13.14
N SER A 146 7.88 8.95 13.82
CA SER A 146 8.83 7.86 13.51
C SER A 146 8.18 6.49 13.47
N SER A 147 6.86 6.41 13.63
CA SER A 147 6.13 5.16 13.71
C SER A 147 5.11 5.05 12.59
N PHE A 148 4.98 3.86 12.01
CA PHE A 148 4.09 3.61 10.89
C PHE A 148 3.60 2.16 10.88
N ASN A 149 2.51 1.96 10.13
CA ASN A 149 1.93 0.66 9.83
C ASN A 149 1.98 0.40 8.32
N ILE A 150 2.21 -0.85 7.95
CA ILE A 150 2.13 -1.32 6.56
C ILE A 150 1.17 -2.51 6.50
N ARG A 151 0.34 -2.54 5.47
CA ARG A 151 -0.51 -3.67 5.12
C ARG A 151 -0.10 -4.15 3.75
N LEU A 152 0.24 -5.43 3.67
CA LEU A 152 0.63 -6.09 2.44
C LEU A 152 -0.36 -7.21 2.16
N VAL A 153 -0.84 -7.28 0.92
CA VAL A 153 -1.82 -8.26 0.48
C VAL A 153 -1.23 -9.10 -0.65
N TYR A 154 -1.40 -10.40 -0.56
CA TYR A 154 -1.00 -11.34 -1.60
C TYR A 154 -1.94 -12.54 -1.66
N ARG A 155 -1.99 -13.21 -2.80
CA ARG A 155 -2.64 -14.52 -2.98
C ARG A 155 -1.68 -15.65 -2.63
N GLY A 156 -2.09 -16.57 -1.76
CA GLY A 156 -1.32 -17.78 -1.45
C GLY A 156 -1.55 -18.92 -2.46
N GLN A 157 -0.90 -20.06 -2.23
CA GLN A 157 -0.98 -21.23 -3.12
C GLN A 157 -2.34 -21.94 -3.09
N ASP A 158 -3.09 -21.80 -2.00
CA ASP A 158 -4.47 -22.29 -1.85
C ASP A 158 -5.51 -21.43 -2.60
N GLY A 159 -5.12 -20.24 -3.03
CA GLY A 159 -5.95 -19.33 -3.81
C GLY A 159 -6.62 -18.22 -3.00
N ASP A 160 -6.51 -18.27 -1.68
CA ASP A 160 -7.02 -17.23 -0.80
C ASP A 160 -6.06 -16.03 -0.73
N LEU A 161 -6.62 -14.85 -0.49
CA LEU A 161 -5.83 -13.65 -0.22
C LEU A 161 -5.44 -13.61 1.26
N ARG A 162 -4.24 -13.10 1.54
CA ARG A 162 -3.70 -12.94 2.89
C ARG A 162 -3.33 -11.50 3.11
N VAL A 163 -3.68 -10.99 4.29
CA VAL A 163 -3.30 -9.65 4.74
C VAL A 163 -2.22 -9.78 5.80
N MET A 164 -1.04 -9.26 5.50
CA MET A 164 0.09 -9.17 6.42
C MET A 164 0.17 -7.77 6.99
N GLY A 165 0.48 -7.67 8.29
CA GLY A 165 0.68 -6.43 9.01
C GLY A 165 2.13 -6.27 9.41
N TYR A 166 2.66 -5.07 9.25
CA TYR A 166 3.90 -4.63 9.88
C TYR A 166 3.62 -3.42 10.75
N HIS A 167 4.18 -3.41 11.95
CA HIS A 167 4.24 -2.25 12.83
C HIS A 167 5.71 -1.89 13.07
N SER A 168 6.10 -0.65 12.81
CA SER A 168 7.50 -0.22 12.94
C SER A 168 8.02 -0.26 14.38
N GLY A 169 7.14 -0.24 15.38
CA GLY A 169 7.50 -0.38 16.78
C GLY A 169 7.97 -1.80 17.15
N ASP A 170 7.39 -2.81 16.53
CA ASP A 170 7.72 -4.23 16.79
C ASP A 170 8.75 -4.77 15.80
N GLY A 171 8.86 -4.14 14.63
CA GLY A 171 9.83 -4.49 13.60
C GLY A 171 9.58 -5.82 12.90
N ASN A 172 8.42 -6.43 13.09
CA ASN A 172 8.07 -7.75 12.59
C ASN A 172 6.81 -7.74 11.73
N TRP A 173 6.76 -8.69 10.79
CA TRP A 173 5.57 -9.01 10.02
C TRP A 173 4.74 -10.05 10.76
N SER A 174 3.41 -9.96 10.68
CA SER A 174 2.48 -10.96 11.17
C SER A 174 1.26 -11.06 10.26
N ARG A 175 0.65 -12.25 10.18
CA ARG A 175 -0.63 -12.38 9.45
C ARG A 175 -1.78 -11.76 10.26
N LEU A 176 -2.51 -10.83 9.65
CA LEU A 176 -3.70 -10.21 10.23
C LEU A 176 -4.98 -10.93 9.86
N ALA A 177 -5.10 -11.38 8.60
CA ALA A 177 -6.28 -12.06 8.10
C ALA A 177 -5.98 -12.98 6.91
N THR A 178 -6.82 -14.01 6.76
CA THR A 178 -7.02 -14.75 5.51
C THR A 178 -8.39 -14.39 4.97
N LEU A 179 -8.45 -14.00 3.71
CA LEU A 179 -9.68 -13.63 3.01
C LEU A 179 -10.10 -14.86 2.20
N GLU A 180 -10.98 -15.65 2.79
CA GLU A 180 -11.52 -16.88 2.21
C GLU A 180 -12.63 -16.55 1.20
N ASP A 181 -12.91 -17.47 0.28
CA ASP A 181 -13.99 -17.37 -0.71
C ASP A 181 -13.94 -16.12 -1.62
N THR A 182 -12.75 -15.50 -1.75
CA THR A 182 -12.55 -14.31 -2.61
C THR A 182 -12.81 -14.59 -4.08
N LYS A 183 -12.67 -15.85 -4.52
CA LYS A 183 -12.68 -16.23 -5.95
C LYS A 183 -11.64 -15.45 -6.76
N ALA A 184 -10.57 -15.00 -6.11
CA ALA A 184 -9.47 -14.30 -6.74
C ALA A 184 -8.79 -15.19 -7.79
N LYS A 185 -8.80 -14.76 -9.06
CA LYS A 185 -8.23 -15.57 -10.14
C LYS A 185 -6.74 -15.78 -9.94
N ARG A 186 -6.21 -16.87 -10.49
CA ARG A 186 -4.75 -17.10 -10.48
C ARG A 186 -4.06 -16.02 -11.31
N GLY A 187 -3.05 -15.38 -10.73
CA GLY A 187 -2.39 -14.25 -11.37
C GLY A 187 -3.21 -12.96 -11.33
N THR A 188 -4.20 -12.86 -10.44
CA THR A 188 -4.94 -11.61 -10.27
C THR A 188 -3.97 -10.47 -9.94
N PRO A 189 -4.13 -9.28 -10.55
CA PRO A 189 -3.55 -8.08 -10.00
C PRO A 189 -4.14 -7.83 -8.61
N ILE A 190 -3.38 -7.20 -7.73
CA ILE A 190 -3.85 -6.77 -6.42
C ILE A 190 -3.41 -5.32 -6.24
N ALA A 191 -4.36 -4.44 -5.95
CA ALA A 191 -4.09 -3.09 -5.48
C ALA A 191 -4.64 -2.93 -4.07
N ALA A 192 -3.99 -2.09 -3.27
CA ALA A 192 -4.47 -1.78 -1.93
C ALA A 192 -4.29 -0.30 -1.65
N SER A 193 -5.27 0.28 -0.96
CA SER A 193 -5.17 1.62 -0.41
C SER A 193 -5.77 1.63 1.00
N SER A 194 -5.52 2.69 1.77
CA SER A 194 -6.12 2.81 3.11
C SER A 194 -6.48 4.24 3.43
N PHE A 195 -7.41 4.41 4.36
CA PHE A 195 -7.80 5.70 4.89
C PHE A 195 -8.37 5.57 6.30
N ASN A 196 -8.26 6.63 7.07
CA ASN A 196 -8.91 6.79 8.35
C ASN A 196 -10.33 7.28 8.08
N VAL A 197 -11.31 6.47 8.45
CA VAL A 197 -12.71 6.71 8.12
C VAL A 197 -13.19 8.05 8.70
N PRO A 198 -12.98 8.37 10.00
CA PRO A 198 -13.36 9.68 10.51
C PRO A 198 -12.72 10.86 9.80
N VAL A 199 -11.41 10.80 9.49
CA VAL A 199 -10.68 11.88 8.81
C VAL A 199 -11.25 12.09 7.41
N PHE A 200 -11.49 11.02 6.66
CA PHE A 200 -12.04 11.11 5.30
C PHE A 200 -13.47 11.66 5.27
N TYR A 201 -14.32 11.27 6.22
CA TYR A 201 -15.69 11.81 6.36
C TYR A 201 -15.76 13.15 7.10
N PHE A 202 -14.61 13.77 7.41
CA PHE A 202 -14.51 15.02 8.16
C PHE A 202 -15.27 14.99 9.50
N THR A 203 -15.38 13.81 10.10
CA THR A 203 -15.95 13.67 11.45
C THR A 203 -14.84 13.81 12.49
N PRO A 204 -15.11 14.47 13.64
CA PRO A 204 -14.11 14.58 14.69
C PRO A 204 -13.57 13.22 15.10
N VAL A 205 -12.24 13.08 15.03
CA VAL A 205 -11.56 11.88 15.51
C VAL A 205 -11.59 11.88 17.04
N THR A 206 -12.09 10.79 17.61
CA THR A 206 -12.16 10.52 19.05
C THR A 206 -11.46 9.20 19.35
N SER A 207 -11.22 8.93 20.62
CA SER A 207 -10.65 7.64 21.05
C SER A 207 -11.54 6.44 20.74
N THR A 208 -12.83 6.63 20.45
CA THR A 208 -13.77 5.51 20.20
C THR A 208 -14.04 5.27 18.72
N ASN A 209 -13.76 6.24 17.84
CA ASN A 209 -13.99 6.11 16.40
C ASN A 209 -12.71 6.17 15.56
N ASN A 210 -11.52 6.26 16.15
CA ASN A 210 -10.27 6.25 15.41
C ASN A 210 -9.95 4.85 14.87
N TYR A 211 -10.20 4.62 13.57
CA TYR A 211 -9.89 3.37 12.91
C TYR A 211 -9.45 3.57 11.46
N MET A 212 -8.60 2.65 11.00
CA MET A 212 -8.09 2.61 9.64
C MET A 212 -8.84 1.54 8.86
N GLN A 213 -9.20 1.85 7.62
CA GLN A 213 -9.78 0.91 6.68
C GLN A 213 -8.81 0.74 5.52
N SER A 214 -8.52 -0.51 5.17
CA SER A 214 -7.81 -0.89 3.96
C SER A 214 -8.81 -1.41 2.95
N GLU A 215 -8.73 -0.88 1.73
CA GLU A 215 -9.47 -1.36 0.58
C GLU A 215 -8.55 -2.19 -0.29
N ILE A 216 -9.01 -3.40 -0.63
CA ILE A 216 -8.23 -4.40 -1.35
C ILE A 216 -8.97 -4.73 -2.63
N PHE A 217 -8.33 -4.46 -3.76
CA PHE A 217 -8.92 -4.63 -5.08
C PHE A 217 -8.24 -5.76 -5.84
N TYR A 218 -9.03 -6.60 -6.48
CA TYR A 218 -8.54 -7.74 -7.26
C TYR A 218 -9.57 -8.11 -8.34
N LEU A 219 -9.24 -9.10 -9.18
CA LEU A 219 -10.11 -9.63 -10.23
C LEU A 219 -10.52 -11.07 -9.89
N ASN A 220 -11.79 -11.39 -10.10
CA ASN A 220 -12.28 -12.76 -10.02
C ASN A 220 -12.04 -13.54 -11.33
N ASP A 221 -12.45 -14.81 -11.37
CA ASP A 221 -12.32 -15.68 -12.56
C ASP A 221 -13.12 -15.21 -13.79
N GLN A 222 -13.98 -14.19 -13.64
CA GLN A 222 -14.78 -13.58 -14.72
C GLN A 222 -14.22 -12.22 -15.18
N ASP A 223 -13.02 -11.85 -14.71
CA ASP A 223 -12.38 -10.55 -14.92
C ASP A 223 -13.20 -9.38 -14.36
N GLU A 224 -14.06 -9.65 -13.36
CA GLU A 224 -14.82 -8.62 -12.67
C GLU A 224 -14.02 -8.06 -11.50
N LEU A 225 -14.03 -6.73 -11.37
CA LEU A 225 -13.47 -6.04 -10.22
C LEU A 225 -14.18 -6.47 -8.94
N GLN A 226 -13.38 -6.87 -7.97
CA GLN A 226 -13.80 -7.17 -6.61
C GLN A 226 -13.12 -6.20 -5.65
N GLU A 227 -13.83 -5.89 -4.57
CA GLU A 227 -13.35 -5.12 -3.43
C GLU A 227 -13.50 -5.97 -2.17
N TRP A 228 -12.49 -5.91 -1.31
CA TRP A 228 -12.54 -6.43 0.04
C TRP A 228 -12.13 -5.35 1.02
N VAL A 229 -12.98 -5.14 2.03
CA VAL A 229 -12.81 -4.13 3.06
C VAL A 229 -12.23 -4.80 4.30
N PHE A 230 -11.09 -4.29 4.78
CA PHE A 230 -10.49 -4.69 6.05
C PHE A 230 -10.33 -3.48 6.96
N ARG A 231 -11.10 -3.43 8.06
CA ARG A 231 -11.14 -2.32 9.01
C ARG A 231 -10.50 -2.70 10.33
N GLU A 232 -9.49 -1.95 10.73
CA GLU A 232 -8.75 -2.10 11.97
C GLU A 232 -9.12 -0.99 12.94
N GLN A 233 -9.78 -1.36 14.03
CA GLN A 233 -10.09 -0.43 15.10
C GLN A 233 -9.08 -0.58 16.24
N ASP A 234 -8.36 0.50 16.54
CA ASP A 234 -7.28 0.54 17.53
C ASP A 234 -7.78 0.64 18.98
N THR A 235 -8.99 0.14 19.25
CA THR A 235 -9.60 0.24 20.58
C THR A 235 -9.82 -1.14 21.17
N ASN A 236 -9.30 -1.36 22.39
CA ASN A 236 -9.60 -2.54 23.22
C ASN A 236 -11.05 -2.57 23.74
N SER A 237 -11.97 -1.85 23.10
CA SER A 237 -13.39 -1.89 23.46
C SER A 237 -13.99 -3.21 23.01
N SER A 238 -14.82 -3.83 23.85
CA SER A 238 -15.63 -5.00 23.47
C SER A 238 -16.63 -4.71 22.34
N SER A 239 -16.85 -3.43 22.01
CA SER A 239 -17.65 -2.97 20.87
C SER A 239 -16.83 -2.75 19.59
N ALA A 240 -15.51 -2.93 19.62
CA ALA A 240 -14.66 -2.71 18.47
C ALA A 240 -14.88 -3.85 17.46
N GLN A 241 -15.52 -3.54 16.33
CA GLN A 241 -15.76 -4.52 15.29
C GLN A 241 -14.72 -4.34 14.19
N THR A 242 -13.78 -5.29 14.09
CA THR A 242 -13.00 -5.46 12.87
C THR A 242 -13.97 -5.85 11.76
N HIS A 243 -14.17 -4.97 10.79
CA HIS A 243 -14.94 -5.33 9.60
C HIS A 243 -14.00 -6.03 8.63
N ASN A 244 -14.40 -7.20 8.16
CA ASN A 244 -13.61 -8.01 7.24
C ASN A 244 -14.57 -8.71 6.28
N GLY A 245 -14.71 -8.20 5.05
CA GLY A 245 -15.66 -8.76 4.10
C GLY A 245 -15.67 -8.07 2.74
N SER A 246 -16.51 -8.58 1.85
CA SER A 246 -16.69 -7.99 0.51
C SER A 246 -17.17 -6.55 0.59
N GLY A 247 -16.53 -5.68 -0.18
CA GLY A 247 -16.95 -4.31 -0.37
C GLY A 247 -18.11 -4.17 -1.34
N ILE A 248 -18.62 -2.94 -1.44
CA ILE A 248 -19.77 -2.56 -2.26
C ILE A 248 -19.46 -2.57 -3.75
N MET A 249 -18.19 -2.36 -4.16
CA MET A 249 -17.78 -2.40 -5.57
C MET A 249 -18.03 -3.78 -6.20
N SER A 250 -17.85 -4.87 -5.45
CA SER A 250 -18.03 -6.24 -5.94
C SER A 250 -19.44 -6.49 -6.49
N SER A 251 -20.45 -5.77 -5.99
CA SER A 251 -21.84 -5.87 -6.48
C SER A 251 -22.09 -5.18 -7.82
N LYS A 252 -21.15 -4.36 -8.31
CA LYS A 252 -21.29 -3.58 -9.54
C LYS A 252 -21.07 -4.42 -10.81
N GLY A 253 -20.35 -5.54 -10.71
CA GLY A 253 -20.06 -6.41 -11.85
C GLY A 253 -19.22 -5.74 -12.95
N TRP A 254 -18.42 -4.73 -12.60
CA TRP A 254 -17.56 -4.02 -13.54
C TRP A 254 -16.45 -4.94 -14.04
N LYS A 255 -16.22 -4.95 -15.35
CA LYS A 255 -15.24 -5.81 -16.00
C LYS A 255 -13.98 -5.03 -16.39
N ALA A 256 -12.84 -5.59 -16.04
CA ALA A 256 -11.55 -5.18 -16.57
C ALA A 256 -11.20 -6.01 -17.81
N GLY A 257 -10.18 -5.58 -18.54
CA GLY A 257 -9.48 -6.43 -19.49
C GLY A 257 -8.81 -7.61 -18.77
N SER A 258 -8.72 -8.77 -19.41
CA SER A 258 -8.18 -10.00 -18.79
C SER A 258 -6.74 -9.85 -18.31
N ASN A 259 -5.95 -9.00 -19.00
CA ASN A 259 -4.57 -8.67 -18.67
C ASN A 259 -4.43 -7.35 -17.87
N SER A 260 -5.54 -6.74 -17.44
CA SER A 260 -5.51 -5.49 -16.70
C SER A 260 -4.69 -5.62 -15.43
N ARG A 261 -3.92 -4.58 -15.12
CA ARG A 261 -3.37 -4.35 -13.80
C ARG A 261 -4.26 -3.37 -13.04
N LEU A 262 -4.02 -3.24 -11.74
CA LEU A 262 -4.77 -2.37 -10.85
C LEU A 262 -3.77 -1.46 -10.12
N ALA A 263 -4.12 -0.18 -9.97
CA ALA A 263 -3.41 0.75 -9.11
C ALA A 263 -4.42 1.54 -8.29
N SER A 264 -4.13 1.78 -7.02
CA SER A 264 -5.07 2.49 -6.15
C SER A 264 -4.33 3.42 -5.21
N TYR A 265 -4.86 4.62 -5.10
CA TYR A 265 -4.60 5.57 -4.04
C TYR A 265 -5.94 6.19 -3.63
N TRP A 266 -6.33 6.04 -2.36
CA TRP A 266 -7.68 6.38 -1.92
C TRP A 266 -8.04 7.86 -2.22
N PRO A 267 -9.21 8.14 -2.84
CA PRO A 267 -10.37 7.25 -3.03
C PRO A 267 -10.54 6.65 -4.44
N SER A 268 -9.45 6.45 -5.18
CA SER A 268 -9.48 6.01 -6.57
C SER A 268 -8.86 4.62 -6.79
N LEU A 269 -9.26 4.01 -7.91
CA LEU A 269 -8.74 2.78 -8.47
C LEU A 269 -8.68 2.90 -10.00
N ILE A 270 -7.48 2.79 -10.54
CA ILE A 270 -7.22 2.79 -11.99
C ILE A 270 -7.07 1.36 -12.50
N TYR A 271 -7.68 1.10 -13.65
CA TYR A 271 -7.58 -0.17 -14.36
C TYR A 271 -7.76 0.01 -15.87
N GLN A 272 -7.66 -1.08 -16.62
CA GLN A 272 -7.82 -1.11 -18.08
C GLN A 272 -9.04 -1.95 -18.45
N ASP A 273 -9.86 -1.48 -19.39
CA ASP A 273 -10.96 -2.27 -19.96
C ASP A 273 -10.50 -3.23 -21.08
N GLY A 274 -11.44 -3.98 -21.66
CA GLY A 274 -11.16 -4.90 -22.77
C GLY A 274 -10.74 -4.25 -24.08
N ASP A 275 -10.95 -2.94 -24.23
CA ASP A 275 -10.55 -2.14 -25.40
C ASP A 275 -9.21 -1.43 -25.19
N ASN A 276 -8.50 -1.77 -24.11
CA ASN A 276 -7.26 -1.16 -23.67
C ASN A 276 -7.38 0.33 -23.28
N LEU A 277 -8.58 0.80 -22.97
CA LEU A 277 -8.82 2.15 -22.45
C LEU A 277 -8.71 2.16 -20.93
N MET A 278 -8.04 3.18 -20.41
CA MET A 278 -7.96 3.41 -18.97
C MET A 278 -9.33 3.78 -18.41
N GLN A 279 -9.70 3.08 -17.35
CA GLN A 279 -10.88 3.31 -16.53
C GLN A 279 -10.43 3.81 -15.16
N GLU A 280 -11.27 4.64 -14.56
CA GLU A 280 -11.15 5.05 -13.18
C GLU A 280 -12.43 4.69 -12.45
N ALA A 281 -12.29 3.95 -11.35
CA ALA A 281 -13.34 3.80 -10.36
C ALA A 281 -13.00 4.72 -9.18
N TYR A 282 -13.96 5.53 -8.75
CA TYR A 282 -13.77 6.44 -7.62
C TYR A 282 -14.91 6.28 -6.61
N CYS A 283 -14.57 6.40 -5.33
CA CYS A 283 -15.53 6.36 -4.24
C CYS A 283 -15.88 7.78 -3.78
N ALA A 284 -17.14 8.16 -3.94
CA ALA A 284 -17.70 9.40 -3.42
C ALA A 284 -18.95 9.09 -2.60
N ASN A 285 -19.04 9.63 -1.38
CA ASN A 285 -20.15 9.39 -0.46
C ASN A 285 -20.48 7.89 -0.28
N LEU A 286 -19.45 7.07 -0.01
CA LEU A 286 -19.59 5.60 0.13
C LEU A 286 -20.23 4.91 -1.07
N THR A 287 -20.14 5.51 -2.26
CA THR A 287 -20.66 4.92 -3.48
C THR A 287 -19.59 4.94 -4.55
N TRP A 288 -19.34 3.76 -5.11
CA TRP A 288 -18.48 3.62 -6.27
C TRP A 288 -19.17 4.07 -7.55
N SER A 289 -18.49 4.93 -8.28
CA SER A 289 -18.78 5.33 -9.66
C SER A 289 -17.60 4.97 -10.56
N GLN A 290 -17.87 4.80 -11.85
CA GLN A 290 -16.86 4.45 -12.85
C GLN A 290 -16.92 5.45 -14.00
N GLU A 291 -15.76 5.90 -14.44
CA GLU A 291 -15.61 6.80 -15.57
C GLU A 291 -14.50 6.32 -16.53
N LYS A 292 -14.66 6.71 -17.80
CA LYS A 292 -13.61 6.52 -18.80
C LYS A 292 -12.66 7.70 -18.71
N VAL A 293 -11.40 7.45 -18.42
CA VAL A 293 -10.36 8.50 -18.39
C VAL A 293 -10.05 9.02 -19.80
N GLY A 294 -10.28 8.18 -20.83
CA GLY A 294 -10.04 8.53 -22.23
C GLY A 294 -8.58 8.38 -22.67
N LEU A 295 -7.71 7.87 -21.78
CA LEU A 295 -6.33 7.53 -22.11
C LEU A 295 -6.24 6.11 -22.67
N LYS A 296 -5.58 5.97 -23.81
CA LYS A 296 -5.34 4.68 -24.45
C LYS A 296 -4.02 4.12 -23.97
N SER A 297 -4.08 2.92 -23.41
CA SER A 297 -2.94 2.25 -22.78
C SER A 297 -2.48 1.06 -23.62
N HIS A 298 -1.25 0.62 -23.44
CA HIS A 298 -0.77 -0.66 -23.98
C HIS A 298 -1.58 -1.81 -23.36
N GLU A 299 -1.80 -2.91 -24.09
CA GLU A 299 -2.45 -4.10 -23.52
C GLU A 299 -1.67 -4.62 -22.31
N GLY A 300 -2.34 -4.76 -21.16
CA GLY A 300 -1.66 -5.12 -19.91
C GLY A 300 -0.69 -4.05 -19.43
N SER A 301 -1.03 -2.79 -19.68
CA SER A 301 -0.27 -1.62 -19.20
C SER A 301 -0.01 -1.73 -17.71
N VAL A 302 1.18 -1.28 -17.31
CA VAL A 302 1.47 -1.00 -15.91
C VAL A 302 0.76 0.25 -15.46
N PHE A 303 0.38 0.29 -14.18
CA PHE A 303 -0.27 1.43 -13.57
C PHE A 303 0.37 1.72 -12.21
N ALA A 304 0.51 3.00 -11.89
CA ALA A 304 0.68 3.46 -10.53
C ALA A 304 -0.10 4.76 -10.35
N GLU A 305 -0.68 4.92 -9.17
CA GLU A 305 -1.44 6.09 -8.76
C GLU A 305 -0.82 6.58 -7.45
N ILE A 306 -0.38 7.84 -7.44
CA ILE A 306 0.35 8.44 -6.32
C ILE A 306 -0.08 9.90 -6.17
N PRO A 307 -0.08 10.47 -4.95
CA PRO A 307 -0.48 11.85 -4.72
C PRO A 307 0.47 12.84 -5.43
N TYR A 308 -0.09 13.88 -6.05
CA TYR A 308 0.70 14.93 -6.69
C TYR A 308 1.30 15.91 -5.67
N SER A 309 0.50 16.31 -4.69
CA SER A 309 0.87 17.12 -3.53
C SER A 309 0.04 16.70 -2.32
N VAL A 310 0.49 17.04 -1.11
CA VAL A 310 -0.26 16.73 0.12
C VAL A 310 -1.67 17.32 0.09
N ASN A 311 -1.80 18.58 -0.35
CA ASN A 311 -3.10 19.26 -0.46
C ASN A 311 -3.96 18.73 -1.61
N ALA A 312 -3.37 18.56 -2.80
CA ALA A 312 -4.11 18.14 -3.98
C ALA A 312 -4.71 16.74 -3.78
N ALA A 313 -3.97 15.85 -3.12
CA ALA A 313 -4.42 14.50 -2.79
C ALA A 313 -5.73 14.48 -1.99
N ALA A 314 -5.96 15.49 -1.13
CA ALA A 314 -7.21 15.58 -0.36
C ALA A 314 -8.45 15.82 -1.25
N SER A 315 -8.23 16.29 -2.47
CA SER A 315 -9.26 16.48 -3.49
C SER A 315 -9.11 15.50 -4.68
N GLY A 316 -8.41 14.37 -4.51
CA GLY A 316 -8.16 13.42 -5.61
C GLY A 316 -7.12 13.88 -6.62
N GLY A 317 -6.28 14.85 -6.25
CA GLY A 317 -5.15 15.32 -7.04
C GLY A 317 -3.96 14.37 -6.96
N GLU A 318 -3.55 13.88 -8.11
CA GLU A 318 -2.67 12.73 -8.22
C GLU A 318 -1.84 12.75 -9.49
N ARG A 319 -0.89 11.82 -9.53
CA ARG A 319 -0.15 11.42 -10.71
C ARG A 319 -0.59 10.01 -11.09
N ILE A 320 -1.01 9.85 -12.35
CA ILE A 320 -1.28 8.55 -12.95
C ILE A 320 -0.10 8.22 -13.86
N ILE A 321 0.56 7.12 -13.57
CA ILE A 321 1.71 6.62 -14.31
C ILE A 321 1.27 5.38 -15.06
N TYR A 322 1.48 5.34 -16.38
CA TYR A 322 1.08 4.21 -17.20
C TYR A 322 1.91 4.02 -18.46
N GLN A 323 1.85 2.83 -19.05
CA GLN A 323 2.45 2.56 -20.36
C GLN A 323 1.43 2.81 -21.47
N SER A 324 1.66 3.84 -22.28
CA SER A 324 0.83 4.18 -23.44
C SER A 324 0.94 3.16 -24.57
N ASP A 325 0.02 3.23 -25.54
CA ASP A 325 -0.03 2.31 -26.68
C ASP A 325 1.22 2.37 -27.58
N ASP A 326 1.92 3.52 -27.62
CA ASP A 326 3.24 3.69 -28.23
C ASP A 326 4.40 3.13 -27.39
N ARG A 327 4.09 2.41 -26.31
CA ARG A 327 4.99 1.69 -25.39
C ARG A 327 5.88 2.58 -24.54
N LYS A 328 5.62 3.88 -24.51
CA LYS A 328 6.30 4.79 -23.59
C LYS A 328 5.63 4.78 -22.22
N LEU A 329 6.39 5.08 -21.19
CA LEU A 329 5.85 5.38 -19.87
C LEU A 329 5.51 6.87 -19.83
N LEU A 330 4.26 7.18 -19.51
CA LEU A 330 3.75 8.54 -19.34
C LEU A 330 3.43 8.77 -17.86
N VAL A 331 3.70 10.00 -17.40
CA VAL A 331 3.28 10.49 -16.09
C VAL A 331 2.31 11.62 -16.34
N MET A 332 1.05 11.39 -16.03
CA MET A 332 -0.02 12.37 -16.11
C MET A 332 -0.30 12.92 -14.72
N LYS A 333 -0.77 14.16 -14.62
CA LYS A 333 -1.18 14.77 -13.35
C LYS A 333 -2.53 15.49 -13.49
N ARG A 334 -3.20 15.62 -12.36
CA ARG A 334 -4.33 16.53 -12.13
C ARG A 334 -4.27 17.08 -10.70
N ASN A 335 -4.82 18.26 -10.43
CA ASN A 335 -4.82 18.82 -9.07
C ASN A 335 -6.05 18.38 -8.26
N ASN A 336 -7.10 17.93 -8.93
CA ASN A 336 -8.34 17.45 -8.35
C ASN A 336 -8.92 16.36 -9.26
N LEU A 337 -9.76 15.48 -8.72
CA LEU A 337 -10.50 14.45 -9.45
C LEU A 337 -11.22 14.99 -10.70
N THR A 338 -11.76 16.22 -10.63
CA THR A 338 -12.52 16.85 -11.71
C THR A 338 -11.66 17.56 -12.77
N ASP A 339 -10.37 17.73 -12.51
CA ASP A 339 -9.48 18.41 -13.46
C ASP A 339 -9.07 17.47 -14.59
N GLU A 340 -8.86 18.02 -15.79
CA GLU A 340 -8.29 17.26 -16.90
C GLU A 340 -6.85 16.83 -16.60
N LEU A 341 -6.52 15.59 -17.00
CA LEU A 341 -5.16 15.09 -16.92
C LEU A 341 -4.24 15.81 -17.91
N SER A 342 -3.06 16.19 -17.43
CA SER A 342 -2.01 16.83 -18.22
C SER A 342 -0.67 16.11 -18.04
N ALA A 343 0.21 16.17 -19.03
CA ALA A 343 1.54 15.56 -18.91
C ALA A 343 2.38 16.27 -17.82
N ASP A 344 2.96 15.50 -16.92
CA ASP A 344 3.83 16.00 -15.83
C ASP A 344 5.32 15.70 -16.06
N ALA A 345 5.62 14.69 -16.86
CA ALA A 345 6.97 14.25 -17.16
C ALA A 345 7.17 14.09 -18.68
N PRO A 346 8.44 14.17 -19.16
CA PRO A 346 8.74 13.65 -20.49
C PRO A 346 8.43 12.15 -20.55
N ALA A 347 8.06 11.68 -21.74
CA ALA A 347 7.79 10.26 -21.95
C ALA A 347 9.08 9.42 -21.83
N PHE A 348 9.06 8.36 -21.04
CA PHE A 348 10.21 7.45 -20.85
C PHE A 348 10.08 6.20 -21.71
N THR A 349 11.20 5.60 -22.11
CA THR A 349 11.17 4.28 -22.75
C THR A 349 11.46 3.22 -21.71
N ILE A 350 10.50 2.32 -21.50
CA ILE A 350 10.66 1.12 -20.67
C ILE A 350 10.32 -0.12 -21.51
N PRO A 351 10.78 -1.32 -21.13
CA PRO A 351 10.34 -2.54 -21.82
C PRO A 351 8.83 -2.70 -21.77
N THR A 352 8.26 -3.30 -22.82
CA THR A 352 6.82 -3.56 -22.89
C THR A 352 6.38 -4.51 -21.78
N GLY A 353 5.38 -4.10 -20.99
CA GLY A 353 4.86 -4.89 -19.86
C GLY A 353 5.84 -5.04 -18.69
N ALA A 354 6.91 -4.24 -18.65
CA ALA A 354 7.90 -4.28 -17.57
C ALA A 354 7.21 -4.04 -16.21
N PRO A 355 7.45 -4.88 -15.18
CA PRO A 355 7.03 -4.61 -13.81
C PRO A 355 7.39 -3.19 -13.36
N MET A 356 6.46 -2.52 -12.69
CA MET A 356 6.61 -1.12 -12.30
C MET A 356 5.82 -0.85 -11.02
N GLY A 357 6.43 -0.10 -10.11
CA GLY A 357 5.77 0.49 -8.95
C GLY A 357 6.27 1.91 -8.73
N ALA A 358 5.46 2.74 -8.09
CA ALA A 358 5.85 4.10 -7.75
C ALA A 358 5.48 4.45 -6.32
N PHE A 359 6.25 5.35 -5.72
CA PHE A 359 5.92 5.95 -4.44
C PHE A 359 6.30 7.43 -4.39
N THR A 360 5.75 8.11 -3.40
CA THR A 360 6.05 9.53 -3.15
C THR A 360 6.44 9.81 -1.71
N VAL A 361 7.28 10.84 -1.53
CA VAL A 361 7.66 11.38 -0.22
C VAL A 361 7.52 12.90 -0.26
N PRO A 362 6.85 13.54 0.72
CA PRO A 362 6.81 15.00 0.79
C PRO A 362 8.22 15.61 0.85
N ARG A 363 8.44 16.73 0.16
CA ARG A 363 9.73 17.46 0.21
C ARG A 363 9.97 18.16 1.55
N ASP A 364 8.89 18.57 2.20
CA ASP A 364 8.86 19.40 3.40
C ASP A 364 7.56 19.07 4.14
N SER A 365 7.65 18.70 5.41
CA SER A 365 6.50 18.23 6.21
C SER A 365 5.78 19.39 6.89
N ASP A 366 6.41 20.55 6.96
CA ASP A 366 5.93 21.69 7.76
C ASP A 366 5.01 22.61 6.95
N LYS A 367 4.74 22.26 5.69
CA LYS A 367 3.92 23.06 4.78
C LYS A 367 2.86 22.18 4.11
N SER A 368 1.63 22.66 4.08
CA SER A 368 0.50 21.95 3.53
C SER A 368 0.54 21.83 1.99
N ASN A 369 1.05 22.85 1.29
CA ASN A 369 1.10 22.86 -0.19
C ASN A 369 2.45 22.43 -0.76
N VAL A 370 2.98 21.30 -0.30
CA VAL A 370 4.32 20.85 -0.70
C VAL A 370 4.27 19.85 -1.84
N ALA A 371 5.13 20.07 -2.83
CA ALA A 371 5.38 19.13 -3.91
C ALA A 371 5.95 17.81 -3.37
N MET A 372 5.51 16.71 -3.96
CA MET A 372 6.03 15.38 -3.62
C MET A 372 7.28 15.06 -4.45
N ASN A 373 8.28 14.45 -3.81
CA ASN A 373 9.28 13.67 -4.51
C ASN A 373 8.63 12.40 -5.04
N THR A 374 8.83 12.09 -6.32
CA THR A 374 8.27 10.92 -6.99
C THR A 374 9.36 9.97 -7.41
N TYR A 375 9.20 8.69 -7.12
CA TYR A 375 10.13 7.63 -7.48
C TYR A 375 9.37 6.49 -8.15
N ILE A 376 9.87 6.07 -9.31
CA ILE A 376 9.30 4.99 -10.13
C ILE A 376 10.37 3.92 -10.27
N LEU A 377 10.11 2.73 -9.72
CA LEU A 377 10.97 1.57 -9.83
C LEU A 377 10.43 0.66 -10.93
N TRP A 378 11.26 0.29 -11.90
CA TRP A 378 10.84 -0.54 -13.03
C TRP A 378 11.94 -1.52 -13.47
N GLN A 379 11.55 -2.61 -14.13
CA GLN A 379 12.51 -3.62 -14.61
C GLN A 379 12.97 -3.34 -16.05
N GLY A 380 14.28 -3.26 -16.26
CA GLY A 380 14.89 -3.09 -17.58
C GLY A 380 15.02 -4.40 -18.38
N ASN A 381 15.43 -4.28 -19.66
CA ASN A 381 15.59 -5.42 -20.58
C ASN A 381 16.60 -6.48 -20.11
N THR A 382 17.56 -6.11 -19.28
CA THR A 382 18.55 -7.03 -18.69
C THR A 382 18.01 -7.79 -17.47
N GLY A 383 16.78 -7.47 -17.04
CA GLY A 383 16.18 -7.95 -15.80
C GLY A 383 16.62 -7.16 -14.56
N ALA A 384 17.57 -6.23 -14.70
CA ALA A 384 17.99 -5.33 -13.62
C ALA A 384 16.93 -4.25 -13.37
N LEU A 385 16.75 -3.89 -12.10
CA LEU A 385 15.89 -2.77 -11.73
C LEU A 385 16.55 -1.43 -12.06
N GLN A 386 15.70 -0.48 -12.45
CA GLN A 386 16.03 0.91 -12.75
C GLN A 386 15.09 1.80 -11.93
N MET A 387 15.54 3.00 -11.63
CA MET A 387 14.74 4.01 -10.96
C MET A 387 14.66 5.25 -11.83
N THR A 388 13.46 5.77 -12.01
CA THR A 388 13.18 7.08 -12.61
C THR A 388 12.53 7.96 -11.55
N TRP A 389 13.02 9.18 -11.33
CA TRP A 389 12.55 9.99 -10.22
C TRP A 389 12.61 11.49 -10.49
N GLU A 390 11.83 12.24 -9.72
CA GLU A 390 11.85 13.70 -9.61
C GLU A 390 11.83 14.04 -8.11
N ASP A 391 12.94 14.57 -7.60
CA ASP A 391 13.13 14.91 -6.18
C ASP A 391 13.56 16.36 -5.92
N ASP A 392 13.72 17.15 -6.99
CA ASP A 392 13.98 18.58 -6.94
C ASP A 392 13.44 19.30 -8.19
N SER A 393 13.91 20.51 -8.47
CA SER A 393 13.52 21.31 -9.63
C SER A 393 14.41 21.10 -10.88
N THR A 394 15.39 20.20 -10.82
CA THR A 394 16.28 19.90 -11.95
C THR A 394 15.65 18.97 -12.98
N GLY A 395 14.47 18.42 -12.66
CA GLY A 395 13.65 17.59 -13.52
C GLY A 395 13.83 16.09 -13.30
N TRP A 396 13.24 15.32 -14.21
CA TRP A 396 13.22 13.86 -14.12
C TRP A 396 14.57 13.23 -14.47
N ARG A 397 15.01 12.28 -13.65
CA ARG A 397 16.29 11.57 -13.78
C ARG A 397 16.08 10.06 -13.82
N THR A 398 17.05 9.31 -14.34
CA THR A 398 17.01 7.84 -14.39
C THR A 398 18.38 7.25 -14.10
N SER A 399 18.43 6.18 -13.33
CA SER A 399 19.65 5.44 -12.99
C SER A 399 19.36 3.97 -12.72
N SER A 400 20.41 3.16 -12.75
CA SER A 400 20.36 1.76 -12.32
C SER A 400 20.36 1.65 -10.79
N THR A 401 19.60 0.70 -10.25
CA THR A 401 19.67 0.35 -8.83
C THR A 401 20.80 -0.65 -8.54
N PRO A 402 21.22 -0.84 -7.28
CA PRO A 402 22.16 -1.88 -6.90
C PRO A 402 21.71 -3.28 -7.34
N ALA A 403 22.66 -4.12 -7.78
CA ALA A 403 22.37 -5.50 -8.19
C ALA A 403 21.85 -6.39 -7.03
N SER A 404 22.09 -5.99 -5.78
CA SER A 404 21.62 -6.69 -4.58
C SER A 404 20.09 -6.78 -4.49
N LEU A 405 19.36 -5.87 -5.14
CA LEU A 405 17.89 -5.93 -5.21
C LEU A 405 17.40 -7.20 -5.92
N GLY A 406 18.26 -7.81 -6.75
CA GLY A 406 18.00 -9.07 -7.42
C GLY A 406 17.17 -8.91 -8.68
N ARG A 407 16.75 -10.05 -9.23
CA ARG A 407 15.89 -10.14 -10.42
C ARG A 407 14.53 -10.64 -10.00
N LEU A 408 13.49 -9.97 -10.46
CA LEU A 408 12.11 -10.34 -10.21
C LEU A 408 11.79 -11.69 -10.83
N ASP A 409 10.91 -12.44 -10.17
CA ASP A 409 10.31 -13.64 -10.74
C ASP A 409 9.44 -13.27 -11.96
N ASN A 410 9.34 -14.19 -12.91
CA ASN A 410 8.61 -13.91 -14.14
C ASN A 410 7.11 -13.75 -13.89
N GLY A 411 6.55 -12.61 -14.31
CA GLY A 411 5.12 -12.30 -14.15
C GLY A 411 4.73 -11.72 -12.79
N THR A 412 5.68 -11.36 -11.93
CA THR A 412 5.42 -10.56 -10.73
C THR A 412 5.42 -9.07 -11.08
N ASP A 413 4.67 -8.26 -10.32
CA ASP A 413 4.73 -6.81 -10.40
C ASP A 413 5.54 -6.21 -9.23
N ILE A 414 5.77 -4.89 -9.25
CA ILE A 414 6.39 -4.15 -8.16
C ILE A 414 5.31 -3.35 -7.43
N ALA A 415 5.05 -3.68 -6.17
CA ALA A 415 4.16 -2.91 -5.32
C ALA A 415 5.00 -1.94 -4.48
N CYS A 416 4.84 -0.64 -4.68
CA CYS A 416 5.54 0.37 -3.88
C CYS A 416 4.57 1.07 -2.93
N LEU A 417 5.04 1.30 -1.71
CA LEU A 417 4.25 1.88 -0.64
C LEU A 417 4.24 3.40 -0.73
N THR A 418 3.06 3.97 -0.96
CA THR A 418 2.79 5.37 -0.66
C THR A 418 1.90 5.44 0.59
N PRO A 419 2.34 6.15 1.65
CA PRO A 419 1.48 6.37 2.81
C PRO A 419 0.22 7.16 2.43
N THR A 420 -0.92 6.79 3.00
CA THR A 420 -2.15 7.56 2.81
C THR A 420 -2.05 8.94 3.46
N ILE A 421 -2.59 9.97 2.78
CA ILE A 421 -2.82 11.29 3.38
C ILE A 421 -3.97 11.29 4.39
N TRP A 422 -4.86 10.31 4.30
CA TRP A 422 -6.09 10.26 5.09
C TRP A 422 -5.83 9.58 6.43
N SER A 423 -4.86 10.05 7.19
CA SER A 423 -4.54 9.53 8.52
C SER A 423 -4.54 10.64 9.55
N VAL A 424 -4.67 10.27 10.83
CA VAL A 424 -4.58 11.23 11.95
C VAL A 424 -3.21 11.91 11.98
N THR A 425 -2.15 11.16 11.66
CA THR A 425 -0.81 11.72 11.51
C THR A 425 -0.61 12.18 10.08
N SER A 426 -0.14 13.40 9.89
CA SER A 426 0.20 13.93 8.56
C SER A 426 1.33 13.11 7.90
N LEU A 427 1.43 13.20 6.58
CA LEU A 427 2.57 12.63 5.87
C LEU A 427 3.89 13.22 6.38
N GLN A 428 4.87 12.34 6.56
CA GLN A 428 6.21 12.72 7.01
C GLN A 428 7.14 12.88 5.80
N SER A 429 8.02 13.89 5.82
CA SER A 429 9.14 14.04 4.88
C SER A 429 10.28 13.09 5.24
N SER A 430 9.93 11.82 5.35
CA SER A 430 10.78 10.73 5.82
C SER A 430 10.66 9.56 4.86
N TYR A 431 11.80 8.94 4.57
CA TYR A 431 11.86 7.77 3.70
C TYR A 431 11.55 6.46 4.44
N GLY A 432 11.12 6.48 5.71
CA GLY A 432 10.85 5.25 6.49
C GLY A 432 9.86 4.27 5.83
N MET A 433 8.91 4.81 5.05
CA MET A 433 7.91 4.07 4.28
C MET A 433 8.21 3.99 2.77
N ALA A 434 9.37 4.47 2.30
CA ALA A 434 9.79 4.37 0.90
C ALA A 434 10.24 2.93 0.56
N ARG A 435 9.27 2.03 0.52
CA ARG A 435 9.47 0.58 0.43
C ARG A 435 8.77 0.02 -0.80
N CYS A 436 9.38 -1.00 -1.40
CA CYS A 436 8.74 -1.74 -2.49
C CYS A 436 8.86 -3.25 -2.26
N TYR A 437 7.90 -3.97 -2.83
CA TYR A 437 7.67 -5.39 -2.63
C TYR A 437 7.48 -6.08 -3.98
N TYR A 438 8.12 -7.23 -4.17
CA TYR A 438 8.04 -8.04 -5.38
C TYR A 438 8.54 -9.46 -5.09
N LEU A 439 8.22 -10.43 -5.97
CA LEU A 439 8.69 -11.80 -5.80
C LEU A 439 10.13 -11.97 -6.30
N VAL A 440 10.96 -12.64 -5.50
CA VAL A 440 12.29 -13.14 -5.88
C VAL A 440 12.46 -14.56 -5.35
N ASN A 441 12.64 -15.51 -6.27
CA ASN A 441 12.74 -16.95 -5.96
C ASN A 441 11.57 -17.49 -5.14
N GLY A 442 10.36 -17.00 -5.40
CA GLY A 442 9.12 -17.40 -4.71
C GLY A 442 8.88 -16.72 -3.36
N HIS A 443 9.73 -15.78 -2.96
CA HIS A 443 9.57 -15.03 -1.71
C HIS A 443 9.24 -13.56 -1.99
N ILE A 444 8.35 -12.98 -1.20
CA ILE A 444 8.06 -11.54 -1.24
C ILE A 444 9.26 -10.82 -0.63
N ARG A 445 10.06 -10.17 -1.47
CA ARG A 445 11.21 -9.37 -1.07
C ARG A 445 10.75 -7.98 -0.68
N GLU A 446 11.32 -7.46 0.40
CA GLU A 446 11.17 -6.07 0.84
C GLU A 446 12.46 -5.30 0.57
N VAL A 447 12.34 -4.17 -0.13
CA VAL A 447 13.44 -3.23 -0.36
C VAL A 447 13.07 -1.85 0.14
N HIS A 448 14.08 -1.08 0.54
CA HIS A 448 13.91 0.24 1.14
C HIS A 448 14.85 1.25 0.48
N TYR A 449 14.30 2.39 0.12
CA TYR A 449 15.06 3.56 -0.33
C TYR A 449 15.25 4.51 0.84
N ASP A 450 16.49 4.88 1.16
CA ASP A 450 16.80 5.76 2.30
C ASP A 450 16.81 7.26 1.97
N GLY A 451 16.45 7.62 0.74
CA GLY A 451 16.58 8.98 0.19
C GLY A 451 17.81 9.17 -0.69
N SER A 452 18.72 8.20 -0.73
CA SER A 452 19.94 8.24 -1.55
C SER A 452 20.26 6.90 -2.22
N ASN A 453 20.01 5.78 -1.55
CA ASN A 453 20.34 4.46 -2.03
C ASN A 453 19.27 3.42 -1.67
N TRP A 454 19.27 2.32 -2.40
CA TRP A 454 18.40 1.18 -2.14
C TRP A 454 19.12 0.10 -1.35
N SER A 455 18.40 -0.52 -0.43
CA SER A 455 18.85 -1.68 0.33
C SER A 455 17.78 -2.78 0.35
N VAL A 456 18.23 -4.02 0.52
CA VAL A 456 17.33 -5.16 0.79
C VAL A 456 17.13 -5.23 2.29
N ILE A 457 15.88 -5.14 2.74
CA ILE A 457 15.51 -5.34 4.15
C ILE A 457 15.48 -6.83 4.46
N GLY A 458 14.87 -7.61 3.58
CA GLY A 458 14.75 -9.05 3.73
C GLY A 458 13.61 -9.61 2.89
N ASN A 459 13.12 -10.78 3.28
CA ASN A 459 11.87 -11.32 2.76
C ASN A 459 10.79 -11.16 3.84
N VAL A 460 9.57 -10.85 3.42
CA VAL A 460 8.40 -10.85 4.31
C VAL A 460 8.21 -12.27 4.83
N GLN A 461 8.15 -12.41 6.16
CA GLN A 461 7.90 -13.70 6.79
C GLN A 461 6.42 -14.06 6.62
N LEU A 462 6.17 -15.19 5.96
CA LEU A 462 4.83 -15.70 5.70
C LEU A 462 4.59 -16.85 6.69
N ASP A 463 3.69 -16.66 7.65
CA ASP A 463 3.34 -17.63 8.70
C ASP A 463 2.56 -18.83 8.16
#